data_AF-A0AAQ3MYC9-F1
#
_entry.id   AF-A0AAQ3MYC9-F1
#
_cell.length_a   1.000
_cell.length_b   1.000
_cell.length_c   1.000
_cell.angle_alpha   90.00
_cell.angle_beta   90.00
_cell.angle_gamma   90.00
#
_symmetry.space_group_name_H-M   'P 1'
#
loop_
_entity.id
_entity.type
_entity.pdbx_description
1 polymer ?
#
loop_
_entity_poly.entity_id
_entity_poly.type
_entity_poly.pdbx_seq_one_letter_code
_entity_poly.pdbx_strand_id
1 'polypeptide(L)'
;MLWLHLKIPTDSKIVKPLKIEAGRTDIRLNKNYRSTRCIDEAASCLIQNNSKRSQLKNVLTDNSSGSKVTSCSAGLKTFVVDKILEMSSDLQQITCFCNVAILYRRQVSGKAFQMAFRDRKIPFNIHGVAFYRKK
;
A
#
# COMPACT_ATOMS: atom_id res chain seq x y z
N MET A 1 12.04 -41.71 -10.60
CA MET A 1 10.79 -40.98 -10.32
C MET A 1 11.20 -39.57 -9.85
N LEU A 2 11.18 -38.62 -10.79
CA LEU A 2 11.82 -37.31 -10.67
C LEU A 2 11.10 -36.40 -9.64
N TRP A 3 11.80 -36.01 -8.58
CA TRP A 3 11.45 -34.85 -7.78
C TRP A 3 12.04 -33.60 -8.45
N LEU A 4 11.18 -32.85 -9.15
CA LEU A 4 11.58 -31.61 -9.79
C LEU A 4 11.83 -30.54 -8.71
N HIS A 5 13.11 -30.30 -8.41
CA HIS A 5 13.57 -29.14 -7.65
C HIS A 5 13.16 -27.86 -8.41
N LEU A 6 12.04 -27.25 -8.06
CA LEU A 6 11.74 -25.87 -8.40
C LEU A 6 12.59 -24.95 -7.53
N LYS A 7 13.86 -24.83 -7.93
CA LYS A 7 14.78 -23.79 -7.49
C LYS A 7 14.23 -22.48 -8.03
N ILE A 8 13.46 -21.76 -7.21
CA ILE A 8 13.04 -20.39 -7.51
C ILE A 8 14.33 -19.60 -7.73
N PRO A 9 14.60 -19.06 -8.94
CA PRO A 9 15.77 -18.24 -9.13
C PRO A 9 15.54 -16.96 -8.34
N THR A 10 16.25 -16.82 -7.22
CA THR A 10 16.48 -15.53 -6.56
C THR A 10 17.39 -14.71 -7.47
N ASP A 11 16.86 -14.25 -8.59
CA ASP A 11 17.58 -13.44 -9.55
C ASP A 11 17.67 -12.02 -8.96
N SER A 12 18.73 -11.81 -8.19
CA SER A 12 19.19 -10.53 -7.66
C SER A 12 19.68 -9.62 -8.79
N LYS A 13 18.82 -9.31 -9.75
CA LYS A 13 19.13 -8.49 -10.94
C LYS A 13 18.68 -7.03 -10.84
N ILE A 14 18.02 -6.62 -9.76
CA ILE A 14 17.64 -5.19 -9.57
C ILE A 14 18.80 -4.38 -8.96
N VAL A 15 19.78 -5.04 -8.33
CA VAL A 15 20.92 -4.38 -7.67
C VAL A 15 22.22 -4.75 -8.38
N LYS A 16 22.34 -4.37 -9.65
CA LYS A 16 23.65 -4.18 -10.27
C LYS A 16 23.72 -2.72 -10.71
N PRO A 17 24.63 -1.89 -10.17
CA PRO A 17 24.95 -0.65 -10.84
C PRO A 17 25.42 -1.04 -12.25
N LEU A 18 24.70 -0.60 -13.29
CA LEU A 18 25.19 -0.74 -14.65
C LEU A 18 26.56 -0.08 -14.70
N LYS A 19 27.54 -0.80 -15.25
CA LYS A 19 28.84 -0.24 -15.64
C LYS A 19 28.55 1.05 -16.41
N ILE A 20 28.97 2.18 -15.86
CA ILE A 20 28.69 3.50 -16.41
C ILE A 20 29.49 3.61 -17.70
N GLU A 21 28.82 3.49 -18.84
CA GLU A 21 29.36 3.98 -20.10
C GLU A 21 29.45 5.51 -19.99
N ALA A 22 30.62 6.05 -20.30
CA ALA A 22 30.88 7.48 -20.26
C ALA A 22 29.89 8.21 -21.18
N GLY A 23 28.91 8.91 -20.60
CA GLY A 23 27.89 9.67 -21.35
C GLY A 23 26.45 9.59 -20.83
N ARG A 24 26.14 8.78 -19.79
CA ARG A 24 24.77 8.65 -19.26
C ARG A 24 24.53 9.58 -18.06
N THR A 25 23.61 10.53 -18.20
CA THR A 25 23.16 11.39 -17.10
C THR A 25 22.00 10.73 -16.35
N ASP A 26 22.28 10.24 -15.13
CA ASP A 26 21.25 9.65 -14.27
C ASP A 26 20.44 10.75 -13.56
N ILE A 27 19.15 10.88 -13.88
CA ILE A 27 18.23 11.77 -13.18
C ILE A 27 17.56 10.99 -12.04
N ARG A 28 17.72 11.48 -10.80
CA ARG A 28 17.11 10.86 -9.60
C ARG A 28 16.05 11.76 -9.01
N LEU A 29 14.83 11.24 -8.90
CA LEU A 29 13.71 11.90 -8.23
C LEU A 29 13.68 11.50 -6.76
N ASN A 30 13.71 12.49 -5.87
CA ASN A 30 13.85 12.24 -4.42
C ASN A 30 12.87 13.05 -3.58
N LYS A 31 11.88 13.62 -4.24
CA LYS A 31 10.84 14.42 -3.60
C LYS A 31 9.51 13.72 -3.77
N ASN A 32 8.80 13.55 -2.66
CA ASN A 32 7.46 12.99 -2.59
C ASN A 32 6.45 14.13 -2.52
N TYR A 33 5.57 14.20 -3.52
CA TYR A 33 4.51 15.20 -3.63
C TYR A 33 3.13 14.64 -3.26
N ARG A 34 3.03 13.34 -2.94
CA ARG A 34 1.75 12.65 -2.68
C ARG A 34 1.41 12.58 -1.20
N SER A 35 2.38 12.22 -0.36
CA SER A 35 2.15 11.85 1.03
C SER A 35 2.44 13.00 1.99
N THR A 36 1.82 12.97 3.17
CA THR A 36 2.19 13.86 4.29
C THR A 36 3.51 13.40 4.91
N ARG A 37 4.16 14.28 5.69
CA ARG A 37 5.44 13.96 6.33
C ARG A 37 5.37 12.73 7.23
N CYS A 38 4.31 12.58 8.03
CA CYS A 38 4.18 11.42 8.92
C CYS A 38 4.09 10.09 8.14
N ILE A 39 3.45 10.07 6.96
CA ILE A 39 3.37 8.88 6.11
C ILE A 39 4.73 8.59 5.46
N ASP A 40 5.41 9.62 4.96
CA ASP A 40 6.71 9.51 4.30
C ASP A 40 7.81 9.03 5.27
N GLU A 41 7.81 9.55 6.49
CA GLU A 41 8.70 9.11 7.58
C GLU A 41 8.42 7.66 7.98
N ALA A 42 7.14 7.28 8.17
CA ALA A 42 6.78 5.91 8.52
C ALA A 42 7.21 4.90 7.43
N ALA A 43 6.98 5.23 6.16
CA ALA A 43 7.41 4.41 5.03
C ALA A 43 8.94 4.32 4.95
N SER A 44 9.64 5.44 5.16
CA SER A 44 11.10 5.51 5.18
C SER A 44 11.70 4.68 6.31
N CYS A 45 11.12 4.69 7.51
CA CYS A 45 11.57 3.84 8.62
C CYS A 45 11.33 2.36 8.33
N LEU A 46 10.18 2.01 7.75
CA LEU A 46 9.86 0.60 7.44
C LEU A 46 10.83 0.02 6.41
N ILE A 47 11.10 0.74 5.32
CA ILE A 47 11.96 0.25 4.23
C ILE A 47 13.45 0.17 4.62
N GLN A 48 13.90 0.94 5.62
CA GLN A 48 15.28 0.86 6.14
C GLN A 48 15.64 -0.53 6.69
N ASN A 49 14.67 -1.32 7.13
CA ASN A 49 14.91 -2.66 7.67
C ASN A 49 15.24 -3.71 6.59
N ASN A 50 15.12 -3.39 5.30
CA ASN A 50 15.39 -4.34 4.23
C ASN A 50 16.90 -4.46 3.93
N SER A 51 17.51 -5.61 4.21
CA SER A 51 18.97 -5.82 4.11
C SER A 51 19.56 -5.71 2.69
N LYS A 52 18.74 -5.90 1.65
CA LYS A 52 19.15 -5.79 0.23
C LYS A 52 18.79 -4.44 -0.38
N ARG A 53 18.49 -3.43 0.44
CA ARG A 53 18.13 -2.10 -0.03
C ARG A 53 19.35 -1.39 -0.61
N SER A 54 19.19 -0.78 -1.79
CA SER A 54 20.17 0.17 -2.31
C SER A 54 20.35 1.32 -1.32
N GLN A 55 21.59 1.67 -0.99
CA GLN A 55 21.96 2.73 -0.03
C GLN A 55 21.53 4.15 -0.45
N LEU A 56 20.81 4.26 -1.57
CA LEU A 56 20.47 5.52 -2.21
C LEU A 56 19.05 5.97 -1.86
N LYS A 57 19.08 7.01 -1.02
CA LYS A 57 18.24 8.20 -0.89
C LYS A 57 17.00 8.13 0.00
N ASN A 58 17.02 9.06 0.96
CA ASN A 58 15.87 9.53 1.71
C ASN A 58 14.98 10.30 0.73
N VAL A 59 13.82 9.73 0.42
CA VAL A 59 12.73 10.47 -0.21
C VAL A 59 12.25 11.46 0.86
N LEU A 60 12.08 12.72 0.46
CA LEU A 60 11.64 13.79 1.36
C LEU A 60 10.36 14.41 0.83
N THR A 61 9.51 14.89 1.71
CA THR A 61 8.31 15.66 1.36
C THR A 61 8.34 17.04 1.99
N ASP A 62 7.89 18.04 1.23
CA ASP A 62 7.65 19.40 1.73
C ASP A 62 6.17 19.60 2.13
N ASN A 63 5.37 18.54 2.08
CA ASN A 63 3.99 18.56 2.54
C ASN A 63 3.94 18.71 4.07
N SER A 64 2.79 19.19 4.57
CA SER A 64 2.56 19.29 6.01
C SER A 64 2.64 17.91 6.69
N SER A 65 2.86 17.90 8.00
CA SER A 65 3.02 16.64 8.75
C SER A 65 1.79 15.74 8.65
N GLY A 66 0.61 16.34 8.61
CA GLY A 66 -0.66 15.62 8.61
C GLY A 66 -0.91 14.86 9.91
N SER A 67 -1.90 13.98 9.88
CA SER A 67 -2.27 13.14 11.02
C SER A 67 -1.27 12.01 11.24
N LYS A 68 -1.09 11.59 12.51
CA LYS A 68 -0.27 10.42 12.86
C LYS A 68 -0.88 9.13 12.28
N VAL A 69 -0.02 8.19 11.90
CA VAL A 69 -0.45 6.84 11.48
C VAL A 69 -0.96 6.09 12.71
N THR A 70 -2.21 5.62 12.66
CA THR A 70 -2.82 4.85 13.74
C THR A 70 -2.69 3.36 13.47
N SER A 71 -2.33 2.59 14.51
CA SER A 71 -2.32 1.13 14.48
C SER A 71 -3.44 0.58 15.36
N CYS A 72 -4.12 -0.47 14.89
CA CYS A 72 -5.21 -1.12 15.60
C CYS A 72 -4.98 -2.64 15.56
N SER A 73 -4.81 -3.27 16.73
CA SER A 73 -4.50 -4.70 16.85
C SER A 73 -5.74 -5.60 16.97
N ALA A 74 -6.85 -5.08 17.49
CA ALA A 74 -8.08 -5.83 17.73
C ALA A 74 -9.30 -5.10 17.14
N GLY A 75 -10.27 -5.86 16.64
CA GLY A 75 -11.48 -5.26 16.07
C GLY A 75 -11.25 -4.45 14.79
N LEU A 76 -10.16 -4.73 14.04
CA LEU A 76 -9.79 -3.96 12.85
C LEU A 76 -10.95 -3.75 11.87
N LYS A 77 -11.79 -4.78 11.67
CA LYS A 77 -12.96 -4.69 10.78
C LYS A 77 -13.98 -3.65 11.24
N THR A 78 -14.42 -3.73 12.50
CA THR A 78 -15.41 -2.82 13.06
C THR A 78 -14.84 -1.42 13.16
N PHE A 79 -13.61 -1.30 13.66
CA PHE A 79 -12.89 -0.03 13.76
C PHE A 79 -12.81 0.71 12.42
N VAL A 80 -12.41 0.01 11.34
CA VAL A 80 -12.30 0.63 10.01
C VAL A 80 -13.68 1.02 9.46
N VAL A 81 -14.70 0.17 9.60
CA VAL A 81 -16.07 0.47 9.13
C VAL A 81 -16.64 1.68 9.87
N ASP A 82 -16.53 1.71 11.19
CA ASP A 82 -17.04 2.80 12.01
C ASP A 82 -16.29 4.11 11.70
N LYS A 83 -14.96 4.06 11.48
CA LYS A 83 -14.18 5.24 11.07
C LYS A 83 -14.61 5.77 9.70
N ILE A 84 -14.91 4.90 8.75
CA ILE A 84 -15.42 5.30 7.43
C ILE A 84 -16.78 6.00 7.57
N LEU A 85 -17.65 5.47 8.42
CA LEU A 85 -18.97 6.06 8.68
C LEU A 85 -18.87 7.41 9.37
N GLU A 86 -18.00 7.56 10.38
CA GLU A 86 -17.69 8.83 11.05
C GLU A 86 -17.26 9.89 10.02
N MET A 87 -16.26 9.58 9.19
CA MET A 87 -15.78 10.49 8.14
C MET A 87 -16.88 10.88 7.14
N SER A 88 -17.81 9.97 6.82
CA SER A 88 -18.92 10.26 5.91
C SER A 88 -20.02 11.10 6.55
N SER A 89 -20.22 10.96 7.86
CA SER A 89 -21.27 11.65 8.61
C SER A 89 -20.90 13.11 8.86
N ASP A 90 -19.64 13.35 9.21
CA ASP A 90 -19.10 14.70 9.46
C ASP A 90 -19.11 15.59 8.21
N LEU A 91 -19.03 14.98 7.03
CA LEU A 91 -18.90 15.71 5.76
C LEU A 91 -20.22 15.81 4.97
N GLN A 92 -21.31 15.16 5.42
CA GLN A 92 -22.62 15.09 4.75
C GLN A 92 -22.56 14.83 3.23
N GLN A 93 -21.51 14.18 2.74
CA GLN A 93 -21.28 13.99 1.31
C GLN A 93 -20.93 12.54 0.97
N ILE A 94 -21.63 12.00 -0.04
CA ILE A 94 -21.39 10.66 -0.59
C ILE A 94 -19.99 10.55 -1.24
N THR A 95 -19.41 11.68 -1.65
CA THR A 95 -18.05 11.78 -2.22
C THR A 95 -16.94 11.40 -1.23
N CYS A 96 -17.25 11.22 0.06
CA CYS A 96 -16.24 10.81 1.04
C CYS A 96 -15.75 9.37 0.84
N PHE A 97 -16.59 8.47 0.33
CA PHE A 97 -16.21 7.06 0.16
C PHE A 97 -15.16 6.85 -0.93
N CYS A 98 -15.10 7.71 -1.97
CA CYS A 98 -14.10 7.58 -3.03
C CYS A 98 -12.69 7.99 -2.58
N ASN A 99 -12.55 8.67 -1.44
CA ASN A 99 -11.27 9.06 -0.88
C ASN A 99 -10.68 7.98 0.05
N VAL A 100 -11.41 6.86 0.25
CA VAL A 100 -10.97 5.76 1.11
C VAL A 100 -10.63 4.53 0.27
N ALA A 101 -9.47 3.95 0.56
CA ALA A 101 -9.06 2.66 0.01
C ALA A 101 -8.63 1.72 1.13
N ILE A 102 -9.06 0.45 1.04
CA ILE A 102 -8.63 -0.61 1.96
C ILE A 102 -7.75 -1.61 1.22
N LEU A 103 -6.52 -1.76 1.70
CA LEU A 103 -5.55 -2.71 1.17
C LEU A 103 -5.42 -3.90 2.13
N TYR A 104 -5.49 -5.12 1.60
CA TYR A 104 -5.33 -6.34 2.39
C TYR A 104 -4.42 -7.34 1.66
N ARG A 105 -3.69 -8.16 2.42
CA ARG A 105 -2.73 -9.13 1.87
C ARG A 105 -3.40 -10.38 1.29
N ARG A 106 -4.51 -10.83 1.86
CA ARG A 106 -5.22 -12.07 1.48
C ARG A 106 -6.68 -11.79 1.13
N GLN A 107 -7.18 -12.46 0.09
CA GLN A 107 -8.56 -12.31 -0.38
C GLN A 107 -9.62 -12.64 0.70
N VAL A 108 -9.33 -13.62 1.57
CA VAL A 108 -10.23 -14.03 2.66
C VAL A 108 -10.50 -12.87 3.62
N SER A 109 -9.49 -12.04 3.91
CA SER A 109 -9.63 -10.83 4.73
C SER A 109 -10.56 -9.81 4.05
N GLY A 110 -10.47 -9.69 2.73
CA GLY A 110 -11.34 -8.81 1.94
C GLY A 110 -12.82 -9.18 1.98
N LYS A 111 -13.16 -10.48 1.95
CA LYS A 111 -14.56 -10.94 2.00
C LYS A 111 -15.29 -10.45 3.26
N ALA A 112 -14.60 -10.43 4.40
CA ALA A 112 -15.18 -9.95 5.65
C ALA A 112 -15.51 -8.45 5.61
N PHE A 113 -14.71 -7.63 4.93
CA PHE A 113 -15.02 -6.22 4.71
C PHE A 113 -16.18 -6.03 3.73
N GLN A 114 -16.23 -6.80 2.65
CA GLN A 114 -17.34 -6.73 1.68
C GLN A 114 -18.69 -7.04 2.33
N MET A 115 -18.75 -8.05 3.21
CA MET A 115 -19.97 -8.36 3.97
C MET A 115 -20.36 -7.19 4.88
N ALA A 116 -19.41 -6.67 5.67
CA ALA A 116 -19.67 -5.54 6.56
C ALA A 116 -20.15 -4.28 5.83
N PHE A 117 -19.58 -3.99 4.65
CA PHE A 117 -20.02 -2.87 3.82
C PHE A 117 -21.41 -3.07 3.23
N ARG A 118 -21.74 -4.30 2.81
CA ARG A 118 -23.08 -4.63 2.35
C ARG A 118 -24.11 -4.47 3.47
N ASP A 119 -23.81 -4.96 4.66
CA ASP A 119 -24.71 -4.88 5.82
C ASP A 119 -24.96 -3.42 6.24
N ARG A 120 -23.93 -2.57 6.17
CA ARG A 120 -24.00 -1.13 6.49
C ARG A 120 -24.40 -0.25 5.30
N LYS A 121 -24.74 -0.83 4.14
CA LYS A 121 -25.10 -0.12 2.89
C LYS A 121 -24.05 0.90 2.42
N ILE A 122 -22.76 0.62 2.65
CA ILE A 122 -21.65 1.46 2.20
C ILE A 122 -21.32 1.10 0.74
N PRO A 123 -21.29 2.07 -0.19
CA PRO A 123 -20.89 1.81 -1.57
C PRO A 123 -19.39 1.49 -1.65
N PHE A 124 -19.01 0.42 -2.34
CA PHE A 124 -17.61 0.03 -2.51
C PHE A 124 -17.36 -0.58 -3.88
N ASN A 125 -16.10 -0.50 -4.33
CA ASN A 125 -15.61 -1.21 -5.51
C ASN A 125 -14.45 -2.15 -5.13
N ILE A 126 -14.37 -3.31 -5.78
CA ILE A 126 -13.31 -4.28 -5.55
C ILE A 126 -12.34 -4.24 -6.73
N HIS A 127 -11.08 -3.92 -6.47
CA HIS A 127 -10.01 -3.98 -7.45
C HIS A 127 -9.13 -5.21 -7.20
N GLY A 128 -8.89 -6.03 -8.24
CA GLY A 128 -8.10 -7.25 -8.14
C GLY A 128 -8.47 -8.27 -9.24
N VAL A 129 -7.89 -9.47 -9.17
CA VAL A 129 -8.22 -10.54 -10.12
C VAL A 129 -9.65 -10.98 -9.86
N ALA A 130 -10.55 -10.66 -10.78
CA ALA A 130 -11.91 -11.17 -10.78
C ALA A 130 -11.84 -12.70 -10.82
N PHE A 131 -12.26 -13.37 -9.75
CA PHE A 131 -12.38 -14.84 -9.69
C PHE A 131 -13.57 -15.35 -10.52
N TYR A 132 -13.87 -14.67 -11.62
CA TYR A 132 -14.98 -14.93 -12.51
C TYR A 132 -14.49 -15.03 -13.96
N ARG A 133 -13.42 -15.81 -14.19
CA ARG A 133 -13.38 -16.59 -15.43
C ARG A 133 -14.27 -17.80 -15.18
N LYS A 134 -15.58 -17.64 -15.42
CA LYS A 134 -16.43 -18.81 -15.70
C LYS A 134 -15.77 -19.54 -16.87
N LYS A 135 -15.49 -20.82 -16.68
CA LYS A 135 -15.10 -21.72 -17.77
C LYS A 135 -16.32 -22.02 -18.63
#